data_AF-A0A4R9PEJ6-F1
#
_entry.id   AF-A0A4R9PEJ6-F1
#
_cell.length_a   1.000
_cell.length_b   1.000
_cell.length_c   1.000
_cell.angle_alpha   90.00
_cell.angle_beta   90.00
_cell.angle_gamma   90.00
#
_symmetry.space_group_name_H-M   'P 1'
#
loop_
_entity.id
_entity.type
_entity.pdbx_description
1 polymer ?
#
loop_
_entity_poly.entity_id
_entity_poly.type
_entity_poly.pdbx_seq_one_letter_code
_entity_poly.pdbx_strand_id
1 'polypeptide(L)'
;VKTFATLVNDLNPLHHDEAYAAQSRFGGLIASGTQPTAHFMALLATHFSTYAQPLGLEFDIKLKKAAHAGDTLVMSWRVHDAYWKPSLNGDLTHLEGTVTNQLGRIQAI
;
A
#
# COMPACT_ATOMS: atom_id res chain seq x y z
N VAL A 1 -1.48 11.68 -7.31
CA VAL A 1 -0.49 11.64 -6.20
C VAL A 1 -0.56 12.87 -5.31
N LYS A 2 -0.50 14.09 -5.85
CA LYS A 2 -0.55 15.36 -5.08
C LYS A 2 -1.71 15.44 -4.07
N THR A 3 -2.94 15.22 -4.54
CA THR A 3 -4.16 15.29 -3.71
C THR A 3 -4.09 14.39 -2.48
N PHE A 4 -3.63 13.14 -2.64
CA PHE A 4 -3.47 12.23 -1.51
C PHE A 4 -2.41 12.75 -0.53
N ALA A 5 -1.25 13.15 -1.05
CA ALA A 5 -0.16 13.67 -0.21
C ALA A 5 -0.62 14.89 0.61
N THR A 6 -1.36 15.82 0.00
CA THR A 6 -1.96 16.95 0.73
C THR A 6 -2.97 16.49 1.78
N LEU A 7 -3.85 15.54 1.45
CA LEU A 7 -4.88 15.04 2.37
C LEU A 7 -4.28 14.42 3.64
N VAL A 8 -3.15 13.74 3.52
CA VAL A 8 -2.44 13.14 4.67
C VAL A 8 -1.36 14.05 5.26
N ASN A 9 -1.33 15.31 4.84
CA ASN A 9 -0.36 16.34 5.28
C ASN A 9 1.11 15.96 5.04
N ASP A 10 1.37 15.11 4.05
CA ASP A 10 2.73 14.87 3.55
C ASP A 10 3.08 15.95 2.53
N LEU A 11 3.83 16.96 3.00
CA LEU A 11 4.20 18.13 2.21
C LEU A 11 5.58 18.01 1.55
N ASN A 12 6.13 16.79 1.45
CA ASN A 12 7.41 16.58 0.78
C ASN A 12 7.32 16.98 -0.71
N PRO A 13 8.20 17.89 -1.20
CA PRO A 13 8.13 18.38 -2.58
C PRO A 13 8.23 17.28 -3.65
N LEU A 14 8.81 16.10 -3.33
CA LEU A 14 8.82 14.94 -4.23
C LEU A 14 7.43 14.45 -4.67
N HIS A 15 6.38 14.82 -3.94
CA HIS A 15 5.00 14.45 -4.22
C HIS A 15 4.18 15.58 -4.83
N HIS A 16 4.73 16.80 -4.89
CA HIS A 16 3.99 18.04 -5.18
C HIS A 16 4.57 18.89 -6.31
N ASP A 17 5.89 18.95 -6.43
CA ASP A 17 6.61 19.85 -7.33
C ASP A 17 7.31 19.05 -8.43
N GLU A 18 6.82 19.16 -9.66
CA GLU A 18 7.39 18.50 -10.83
C GLU A 18 8.84 18.91 -11.10
N ALA A 19 9.18 20.20 -10.96
CA ALA A 19 10.50 20.72 -11.28
C ALA A 19 11.53 20.25 -10.25
N TYR A 20 11.17 20.25 -8.98
CA TYR A 20 11.98 19.68 -7.90
C TYR A 20 12.18 18.18 -8.11
N ALA A 21 11.10 17.44 -8.36
CA ALA A 21 11.15 15.99 -8.49
C ALA A 21 11.93 15.54 -9.74
N ALA A 22 11.84 16.29 -10.85
CA ALA A 22 12.60 16.04 -12.07
C ALA A 22 14.12 16.16 -11.88
N GLN A 23 14.57 17.04 -10.97
CA GLN A 23 15.98 17.22 -10.62
C GLN A 23 16.48 16.23 -9.57
N SER A 24 15.57 15.51 -8.90
CA SER A 24 15.92 14.49 -7.93
C SER A 24 16.38 13.19 -8.61
N ARG A 25 16.94 12.26 -7.82
CA ARG A 25 17.27 10.90 -8.29
C ARG A 25 16.09 10.11 -8.86
N PHE A 26 14.85 10.55 -8.60
CA PHE A 26 13.64 9.93 -9.11
C PHE A 26 13.26 10.44 -10.49
N GLY A 27 13.80 11.57 -10.96
CA GLY A 27 13.54 12.06 -12.33
C GLY A 27 12.08 12.41 -12.63
N GLY A 28 11.25 12.59 -11.61
CA GLY A 28 9.82 12.89 -11.73
C GLY A 28 9.08 12.65 -10.42
N LEU A 29 7.79 13.01 -10.39
CA LEU A 29 6.95 12.84 -9.21
C LEU A 29 6.83 11.36 -8.83
N ILE A 30 6.91 11.10 -7.53
CA ILE A 30 6.59 9.80 -6.94
C ILE A 30 5.39 9.94 -6.01
N ALA A 31 4.62 8.87 -5.85
CA ALA A 31 3.60 8.83 -4.80
C ALA A 31 4.26 8.89 -3.41
N SER A 32 3.59 9.52 -2.43
CA SER A 32 3.96 9.31 -1.03
C SER A 32 3.93 7.83 -0.73
N GLY A 33 4.91 7.29 -0.01
CA GLY A 33 4.94 5.87 0.36
C GLY A 33 3.68 5.43 1.12
N THR A 34 3.03 6.37 1.81
CA THR A 34 1.75 6.16 2.50
C THR A 34 0.59 5.91 1.54
N GLN A 35 0.62 6.42 0.30
CA GLN A 35 -0.46 6.27 -0.66
C GLN A 35 -0.67 4.81 -1.12
N PRO A 36 0.31 4.13 -1.76
CA PRO A 36 0.14 2.74 -2.16
C PRO A 36 -0.02 1.83 -0.92
N THR A 37 0.60 2.17 0.21
CA THR A 37 0.44 1.44 1.47
C THR A 37 -0.99 1.51 1.99
N ALA A 38 -1.61 2.70 2.00
CA ALA A 38 -3.00 2.87 2.42
C ALA A 38 -3.95 2.07 1.53
N HIS A 39 -3.75 2.07 0.21
CA HIS A 39 -4.53 1.23 -0.69
C HIS A 39 -4.33 -0.27 -0.42
N PHE A 40 -3.08 -0.69 -0.22
CA PHE A 40 -2.76 -2.08 0.09
C PHE A 40 -3.47 -2.55 1.37
N MET A 41 -3.44 -1.76 2.44
CA MET A 41 -4.14 -2.10 3.68
C MET A 41 -5.68 -2.05 3.51
N ALA A 42 -6.20 -1.03 2.85
CA ALA A 42 -7.65 -0.80 2.71
C ALA A 42 -8.35 -1.87 1.86
N LEU A 43 -7.67 -2.42 0.86
CA LEU A 43 -8.25 -3.45 -0.02
C LEU A 43 -8.55 -4.75 0.74
N LEU A 44 -7.76 -5.12 1.75
CA LEU A 44 -8.06 -6.27 2.62
C LEU A 44 -9.33 -6.04 3.44
N ALA A 45 -9.43 -4.88 4.09
CA ALA A 45 -10.63 -4.53 4.86
C ALA A 45 -11.87 -4.48 3.96
N THR A 46 -11.73 -3.93 2.74
CA THR A 46 -12.80 -3.89 1.74
C THR A 46 -13.24 -5.29 1.32
N HIS A 47 -12.29 -6.20 1.06
CA HIS A 47 -12.59 -7.58 0.67
C HIS A 47 -13.30 -8.34 1.80
N PHE A 48 -12.72 -8.35 3.00
CA PHE A 48 -13.21 -9.13 4.13
C PHE A 48 -14.50 -8.58 4.75
N SER A 49 -14.77 -7.28 4.63
CA SER A 49 -16.01 -6.66 5.11
C SER A 49 -17.26 -7.08 4.34
N THR A 50 -17.11 -7.74 3.19
CA THR A 50 -18.25 -8.28 2.44
C THR A 50 -18.94 -9.45 3.15
N TYR A 51 -18.26 -10.11 4.10
CA TYR A 51 -18.81 -11.26 4.82
C TYR A 51 -18.53 -11.28 6.33
N ALA A 52 -17.62 -10.45 6.84
CA ALA A 52 -17.28 -10.36 8.26
C ALA A 52 -17.07 -8.89 8.70
N GLN A 53 -16.68 -8.68 9.96
CA GLN A 53 -16.28 -7.37 10.50
C GLN A 53 -14.77 -7.37 10.74
N PRO A 54 -13.94 -7.12 9.70
CA PRO A 54 -12.50 -7.29 9.81
C PRO A 54 -11.85 -6.20 10.66
N LEU A 55 -10.84 -6.59 11.42
CA LEU A 55 -9.91 -5.69 12.11
C LEU A 55 -8.48 -6.09 11.72
N GLY A 56 -7.71 -5.14 11.19
CA GLY A 56 -6.28 -5.34 10.98
C GLY A 56 -5.55 -5.29 12.32
N LEU A 57 -4.87 -6.39 12.67
CA LEU A 57 -4.11 -6.47 13.93
C LEU A 57 -2.67 -5.95 13.78
N GLU A 58 -2.04 -6.22 12.64
CA GLU A 58 -0.65 -5.85 12.37
C GLU A 58 -0.38 -5.76 10.86
N PHE A 59 0.55 -4.89 10.48
CA PHE A 59 1.16 -4.84 9.16
C PHE A 59 2.67 -4.56 9.30
N ASP A 60 3.53 -5.43 8.76
CA ASP A 60 4.97 -5.16 8.52
C ASP A 60 5.16 -4.94 7.02
N ILE A 61 5.46 -3.71 6.61
CA ILE A 61 5.54 -3.33 5.19
C ILE A 61 6.91 -2.77 4.87
N LYS A 62 7.54 -3.31 3.83
CA LYS A 62 8.86 -2.90 3.35
C LYS A 62 8.74 -2.23 1.98
N LEU A 63 8.84 -0.90 1.95
CA LEU A 63 8.91 -0.12 0.71
C LEU A 63 10.27 -0.35 0.02
N LYS A 64 10.28 -1.13 -1.08
CA LYS A 64 11.49 -1.52 -1.81
C LYS A 64 11.87 -0.53 -2.90
N LYS A 65 10.88 0.07 -3.57
CA LYS A 65 11.08 1.04 -4.66
C LYS A 65 10.00 2.11 -4.61
N ALA A 66 10.31 3.28 -5.17
CA ALA A 66 9.36 4.37 -5.28
C ALA A 66 8.38 4.09 -6.44
N ALA A 67 7.08 4.24 -6.17
CA ALA A 67 6.05 4.22 -7.20
C ALA A 67 5.99 5.60 -7.87
N HIS A 68 6.21 5.65 -9.18
CA HIS A 68 6.15 6.89 -9.93
C HIS A 68 4.71 7.32 -10.18
N ALA A 69 4.48 8.62 -10.33
CA ALA A 69 3.21 9.11 -10.84
C ALA A 69 2.96 8.52 -12.24
N GLY A 70 1.84 7.80 -12.39
CA GLY A 70 1.49 7.09 -13.63
C GLY A 70 1.83 5.60 -13.62
N ASP A 71 2.54 5.09 -12.61
CA ASP A 71 2.70 3.64 -12.45
C ASP A 71 1.32 2.99 -12.23
N THR A 72 1.12 1.84 -12.87
CA THR A 72 -0.01 0.95 -12.56
C THR A 72 0.49 -0.10 -11.59
N LEU A 73 -0.12 -0.16 -10.40
CA LEU A 73 0.25 -1.10 -9.35
C LEU A 73 -0.71 -2.29 -9.32
N VAL A 74 -0.13 -3.49 -9.26
CA VAL A 74 -0.85 -4.73 -8.96
C VAL A 74 -0.52 -5.12 -7.53
N MET A 75 -1.56 -5.27 -6.72
CA MET A 75 -1.47 -5.69 -5.33
C MET A 75 -2.03 -7.10 -5.22
N SER A 76 -1.30 -8.00 -4.57
CA SER A 76 -1.71 -9.39 -4.40
C SER A 76 -1.47 -9.83 -2.98
N TRP A 77 -2.38 -10.65 -2.46
CA TRP A 77 -2.26 -11.28 -1.15
C TRP A 77 -2.41 -12.78 -1.32
N ARG A 78 -1.73 -13.52 -0.44
CA ARG A 78 -1.91 -14.95 -0.25
C ARG A 78 -2.23 -15.18 1.22
N VAL A 79 -3.27 -15.96 1.50
CA VAL A 79 -3.54 -16.44 2.86
C VAL A 79 -2.62 -17.62 3.13
N HIS A 80 -1.84 -17.53 4.20
CA HIS A 80 -0.91 -18.57 4.62
C HIS A 80 -1.48 -19.45 5.72
N ASP A 81 -2.28 -18.85 6.59
CA ASP A 81 -2.89 -19.52 7.71
C ASP A 81 -4.24 -18.87 8.02
N ALA A 82 -5.18 -19.68 8.49
CA ALA A 82 -6.52 -19.25 8.85
C ALA A 82 -7.09 -20.24 9.87
N TYR A 83 -7.46 -19.75 11.05
CA TYR A 83 -8.05 -20.58 12.09
C TYR A 83 -9.00 -19.80 12.99
N TRP A 84 -9.95 -20.51 13.57
CA TRP A 84 -10.85 -19.94 14.57
C TRP A 84 -10.09 -19.60 15.86
N LYS A 85 -10.20 -18.36 16.31
CA LYS A 85 -9.60 -17.89 17.57
C LYS A 85 -10.72 -17.57 18.59
N PRO A 86 -10.98 -18.45 19.57
CA PRO A 86 -12.10 -18.29 20.51
C PRO A 86 -12.11 -16.94 21.23
N SER A 87 -10.93 -16.41 21.60
CA SER A 87 -10.83 -15.12 22.29
C SER A 87 -11.28 -13.92 21.45
N LEU A 88 -11.31 -14.06 20.12
CA LEU A 88 -11.81 -13.04 19.18
C LEU A 88 -13.23 -13.37 18.70
N ASN A 89 -13.75 -14.55 19.03
CA ASN A 89 -14.99 -15.09 18.48
C ASN A 89 -15.05 -14.93 16.94
N GLY A 90 -13.94 -15.26 16.27
CA GLY A 90 -13.77 -15.04 14.83
C GLY A 90 -12.54 -15.76 14.28
N ASP A 91 -12.41 -15.71 12.95
CA ASP A 91 -11.24 -16.23 12.25
C ASP A 91 -10.05 -15.26 12.39
N LEU A 92 -8.89 -15.81 12.72
CA LEU A 92 -7.61 -15.12 12.60
C LEU A 92 -6.92 -15.62 11.34
N THR A 93 -6.60 -14.70 10.43
CA THR A 93 -5.93 -15.00 9.17
C THR A 93 -4.56 -14.32 9.11
N HIS A 94 -3.57 -15.02 8.55
CA HIS A 94 -2.24 -14.48 8.27
C HIS A 94 -2.05 -14.44 6.77
N LEU A 95 -1.62 -13.28 6.26
CA LEU A 95 -1.43 -13.05 4.84
C LEU A 95 -0.05 -12.49 4.58
N GLU A 96 0.53 -12.90 3.45
CA GLU A 96 1.64 -12.19 2.82
C GLU A 96 1.08 -11.47 1.61
N GLY A 97 1.63 -10.30 1.29
CA GLY A 97 1.27 -9.65 0.04
C GLY A 97 2.45 -9.00 -0.65
N THR A 98 2.19 -8.62 -1.89
CA THR A 98 3.20 -8.03 -2.76
C THR A 98 2.56 -6.93 -3.58
N VAL A 99 3.34 -5.89 -3.85
CA VAL A 99 2.97 -4.80 -4.74
C VAL A 99 4.00 -4.74 -5.87
N THR A 100 3.54 -4.87 -7.10
CA THR A 100 4.37 -4.77 -8.31
C THR A 100 3.85 -3.67 -9.23
N ASN A 101 4.72 -3.10 -10.05
CA ASN A 101 4.29 -2.18 -11.11
C ASN A 101 4.11 -2.90 -12.46
N GLN A 102 3.67 -2.17 -13.49
CA GLN A 102 3.44 -2.67 -14.85
C GLN A 102 4.66 -3.33 -15.52
N LEU A 103 5.87 -3.11 -14.99
CA LEU A 103 7.11 -3.74 -15.45
C LEU A 103 7.48 -5.00 -14.64
N GLY A 104 6.59 -5.47 -13.76
CA GLY A 104 6.84 -6.60 -12.86
C GLY A 104 7.81 -6.29 -11.72
N ARG A 105 8.15 -5.02 -11.48
CA ARG A 105 9.11 -4.63 -10.44
C ARG A 105 8.41 -4.51 -9.09
N ILE A 106 8.95 -5.19 -8.08
CA ILE A 106 8.47 -5.09 -6.69
C ILE A 106 8.66 -3.67 -6.16
N GLN A 107 7.56 -3.09 -5.69
CA GLN A 107 7.49 -1.79 -5.03
C GLN A 107 7.41 -1.94 -3.50
N ALA A 108 6.63 -2.91 -3.03
CA ALA A 108 6.49 -3.23 -1.60
C ALA A 108 6.21 -4.72 -1.40
N ILE A 109 6.57 -5.22 -0.22
CA ILE A 109 6.22 -6.53 0.33
C ILE A 109 5.78 -6.35 1.78
#